data_AF-A0A024UQ02-F1
#
_entry.id   AF-A0A024UQ02-F1
#
_cell.length_a   1.000
_cell.length_b   1.000
_cell.length_c   1.000
_cell.angle_alpha   90.00
_cell.angle_beta   90.00
_cell.angle_gamma   90.00
#
_symmetry.space_group_name_H-M   'P 1'
#
loop_
_entity.id
_entity.type
_entity.pdbx_description
1 polymer ?
#
loop_
_entity_poly.entity_id
_entity_poly.type
_entity_poly.pdbx_seq_one_letter_code
_entity_poly.pdbx_strand_id
1 'polypeptide(L)'
;MLRQLYNIVFTGGFTRVSNVHARLAEKFSVPAVDQLMLDGVIRPKNTSRAMCILTTACVPDTPIDLRDFQSGAKHALQHTLAHVFSPAMVDFAVNQSDEAVTADTYLQDTCTSRLHPKLIAFCANIAKKNEGLVTPGPIHELAIVDGEFNVDVDDNSEYVALTVACNLPYKNEPYEKEGNTVELEQRIVAASDAADSASGVTVEGPKQDDQASTATPGGGTPVDAATDATGKLFVFATFRSDAGGDLDWRLQDLRITGVKPLQQKA
;
A
#
# COMPACT_ATOMS: atom_id res chain seq x y z
N MET A 1 9.13 -23.74 5.17
CA MET A 1 8.46 -25.05 5.00
C MET A 1 8.33 -25.85 6.29
N LEU A 2 9.41 -26.26 6.97
CA LEU A 2 9.31 -27.06 8.22
C LEU A 2 8.41 -26.42 9.29
N ARG A 3 8.55 -25.11 9.53
CA ARG A 3 7.68 -24.36 10.45
C ARG A 3 6.20 -24.37 10.03
N GLN A 4 5.92 -24.27 8.73
CA GLN A 4 4.57 -24.27 8.21
C GLN A 4 3.92 -25.65 8.32
N LEU A 5 4.65 -26.71 7.97
CA LEU A 5 4.20 -28.09 8.18
C LEU A 5 3.95 -28.37 9.66
N TYR A 6 4.85 -27.92 10.54
CA TYR A 6 4.66 -27.99 11.98
C TYR A 6 3.36 -27.30 12.41
N ASN A 7 3.12 -26.07 11.98
CA ASN A 7 1.89 -25.35 12.32
C ASN A 7 0.64 -26.07 11.82
N ILE A 8 0.62 -26.55 10.56
CA ILE A 8 -0.51 -27.30 10.00
C ILE A 8 -0.80 -28.58 10.81
N VAL A 9 0.25 -29.33 11.18
CA VAL A 9 0.12 -30.54 12.00
C VAL A 9 -0.35 -30.21 13.41
N PHE A 10 0.18 -29.16 14.02
CA PHE A 10 -0.09 -28.85 15.42
C PHE A 10 -1.51 -28.33 15.63
N THR A 11 -2.06 -27.58 14.67
CA THR A 11 -3.41 -27.01 14.83
C THR A 11 -4.52 -27.90 14.29
N GLY A 12 -4.26 -28.67 13.22
CA GLY A 12 -5.27 -29.49 12.54
C GLY A 12 -5.00 -30.99 12.52
N GLY A 13 -3.87 -31.45 13.10
CA GLY A 13 -3.46 -32.85 13.07
C GLY A 13 -3.12 -33.38 11.68
N PHE A 14 -2.90 -34.70 11.60
CA PHE A 14 -2.61 -35.39 10.32
C PHE A 14 -3.78 -35.32 9.33
N THR A 15 -5.01 -35.18 9.82
CA THR A 15 -6.20 -35.03 8.97
C THR A 15 -6.11 -33.75 8.12
N ARG A 16 -5.73 -32.61 8.72
CA ARG A 16 -5.55 -31.37 7.97
C ARG A 16 -4.43 -31.50 6.93
N VAL A 17 -3.30 -32.12 7.30
CA VAL A 17 -2.21 -32.40 6.35
C VAL A 17 -2.70 -33.23 5.17
N SER A 18 -3.48 -34.27 5.42
CA SER A 18 -4.07 -35.11 4.37
C SER A 18 -4.98 -34.30 3.45
N ASN A 19 -5.83 -33.43 4.01
CA ASN A 19 -6.75 -32.60 3.24
C ASN A 19 -6.03 -31.53 2.41
N VAL A 20 -4.98 -30.91 2.96
CA VAL A 20 -4.11 -29.96 2.24
C VAL A 20 -3.39 -30.68 1.10
N HIS A 21 -2.89 -31.89 1.33
CA HIS A 21 -2.22 -32.68 0.31
C HIS A 21 -3.17 -33.08 -0.83
N ALA A 22 -4.40 -33.49 -0.51
CA ALA A 22 -5.42 -33.80 -1.50
C ALA A 22 -5.76 -32.57 -2.36
N ARG A 23 -5.97 -31.41 -1.73
CA ARG A 23 -6.22 -30.13 -2.43
C ARG A 23 -5.05 -29.70 -3.30
N LEU A 24 -3.81 -29.87 -2.81
CA LEU A 24 -2.60 -29.56 -3.57
C LEU A 24 -2.52 -30.40 -4.84
N ALA A 25 -2.79 -31.71 -4.74
CA ALA A 25 -2.76 -32.62 -5.88
C ALA A 25 -3.87 -32.31 -6.91
N GLU A 26 -5.05 -31.86 -6.45
CA GLU A 26 -6.17 -31.48 -7.32
C GLU A 26 -5.92 -30.14 -8.04
N LYS A 27 -5.50 -29.10 -7.31
CA LYS A 27 -5.45 -27.72 -7.82
C LYS A 27 -4.10 -27.31 -8.37
N PHE A 28 -3.02 -27.89 -7.86
CA PHE A 28 -1.64 -27.48 -8.16
C PHE A 28 -0.82 -28.63 -8.72
N SER A 29 -1.29 -29.20 -9.82
CA SER A 29 -0.48 -30.10 -10.65
C SER A 29 0.76 -29.39 -11.19
N VAL A 30 1.82 -30.14 -11.52
CA VAL A 30 3.08 -29.55 -12.03
C VAL A 30 2.85 -28.60 -13.21
N PRO A 31 2.05 -28.93 -14.25
CA PRO A 31 1.78 -28.01 -15.35
C PRO A 31 1.07 -26.72 -14.91
N ALA A 32 0.18 -26.81 -13.92
CA ALA A 32 -0.51 -25.63 -13.39
C ALA A 32 0.45 -24.70 -12.65
N VAL A 33 1.36 -25.26 -11.85
CA VAL A 33 2.39 -24.50 -11.13
C VAL A 33 3.39 -23.86 -12.10
N ASP A 34 3.80 -24.58 -13.14
CA ASP A 34 4.67 -24.05 -14.19
C ASP A 34 4.01 -22.88 -14.92
N GLN A 35 2.71 -22.97 -15.22
CA GLN A 35 1.96 -21.87 -15.82
C GLN A 35 1.86 -20.66 -14.88
N LEU A 36 1.66 -20.86 -13.58
CA LEU A 36 1.65 -19.77 -12.59
C LEU A 36 3.00 -19.05 -12.50
N MET A 37 4.11 -19.78 -12.65
CA MET A 37 5.45 -19.19 -12.71
C MET A 37 5.69 -18.45 -14.02
N LEU A 38 5.26 -19.02 -15.15
CA LEU A 38 5.40 -18.43 -16.48
C LEU A 38 4.61 -17.11 -16.60
N ASP A 39 3.40 -17.09 -16.06
CA ASP A 39 2.55 -15.89 -16.04
C ASP A 39 2.99 -14.86 -14.98
N GLY A 40 4.03 -15.17 -14.20
CA GLY A 40 4.55 -14.28 -13.16
C GLY A 40 3.64 -14.12 -11.94
N VAL A 41 2.63 -14.98 -11.77
CA VAL A 41 1.72 -14.99 -10.62
C VAL A 41 2.49 -15.30 -9.35
N ILE A 42 3.33 -16.33 -9.40
CA ILE A 42 4.25 -16.69 -8.33
C ILE A 42 5.70 -16.56 -8.81
N ARG A 43 6.58 -16.05 -7.95
CA ARG A 43 8.02 -15.94 -8.22
C ARG A 43 8.82 -16.38 -6.99
N PRO A 44 8.71 -17.66 -6.59
CA PRO A 44 9.38 -18.17 -5.41
C PRO A 44 10.90 -18.16 -5.61
N LYS A 45 11.65 -17.85 -4.56
CA LYS A 45 13.13 -17.87 -4.59
C LYS A 45 13.71 -19.28 -4.76
N ASN A 46 12.98 -20.30 -4.31
CA ASN A 46 13.37 -21.71 -4.37
C ASN A 46 12.14 -22.62 -4.22
N THR A 47 12.32 -23.91 -4.46
CA THR A 47 11.25 -24.93 -4.36
C THR A 47 10.58 -24.95 -2.99
N SER A 48 11.34 -24.77 -1.92
CA SER A 48 10.74 -24.72 -0.57
C SER A 48 9.77 -23.57 -0.41
N ARG A 49 10.02 -22.41 -1.03
CA ARG A 49 9.12 -21.25 -1.01
C ARG A 49 7.92 -21.45 -1.94
N ALA A 50 8.14 -22.09 -3.09
CA ALA A 50 7.04 -22.50 -3.96
C ALA A 50 6.04 -23.37 -3.18
N MET A 51 6.54 -24.41 -2.49
CA MET A 51 5.71 -25.27 -1.66
C MET A 51 5.02 -24.51 -0.53
N CYS A 52 5.68 -23.53 0.10
CA CYS A 52 5.05 -22.67 1.11
C CYS A 52 3.83 -21.92 0.56
N ILE A 53 3.97 -21.26 -0.60
CA ILE A 53 2.88 -20.56 -1.27
C ILE A 53 1.72 -21.51 -1.57
N LEU A 54 2.01 -22.64 -2.24
CA LEU A 54 0.97 -23.58 -2.66
C LEU A 54 0.26 -24.22 -1.47
N THR A 55 1.01 -24.62 -0.44
CA THR A 55 0.41 -25.19 0.77
C THR A 55 -0.40 -24.16 1.54
N THR A 56 0.05 -22.90 1.64
CA THR A 56 -0.74 -21.81 2.24
C THR A 56 -2.08 -21.65 1.53
N ALA A 57 -2.08 -21.60 0.20
CA ALA A 57 -3.29 -21.48 -0.60
C ALA A 57 -4.27 -22.65 -0.41
N CYS A 58 -3.76 -23.83 -0.03
CA CYS A 58 -4.55 -25.03 0.22
C CYS A 58 -4.93 -25.23 1.71
N VAL A 59 -4.53 -24.37 2.64
CA VAL A 59 -4.95 -24.51 4.05
C VAL A 59 -6.45 -24.27 4.21
N PRO A 60 -7.03 -23.15 3.71
CA PRO A 60 -8.45 -22.86 3.88
C PRO A 60 -9.33 -23.83 3.10
N ASP A 61 -10.47 -24.22 3.67
CA ASP A 61 -11.36 -25.27 3.13
C ASP A 61 -11.68 -25.06 1.66
N THR A 62 -11.93 -23.81 1.26
CA THR A 62 -11.92 -23.37 -0.12
C THR A 62 -10.51 -22.87 -0.48
N PRO A 63 -9.78 -23.55 -1.40
CA PRO A 63 -8.44 -23.13 -1.77
C PRO A 63 -8.43 -21.72 -2.37
N ILE A 64 -7.43 -20.93 -1.99
CA ILE A 64 -7.22 -19.58 -2.52
C ILE A 64 -6.76 -19.68 -3.98
N ASP A 65 -7.47 -18.98 -4.88
CA ASP A 65 -6.99 -18.77 -6.24
C ASP A 65 -5.86 -17.73 -6.23
N LEU A 66 -4.65 -18.18 -6.59
CA LEU A 66 -3.45 -17.34 -6.58
C LEU A 66 -3.51 -16.20 -7.61
N ARG A 67 -4.27 -16.35 -8.70
CA ARG A 67 -4.42 -15.30 -9.73
C ARG A 67 -5.37 -14.20 -9.25
N ASP A 68 -6.47 -14.61 -8.63
CA ASP A 68 -7.41 -13.68 -8.03
C ASP A 68 -6.76 -12.93 -6.87
N PHE A 69 -6.05 -13.67 -6.00
CA PHE A 69 -5.25 -13.09 -4.93
C PHE A 69 -4.22 -12.08 -5.47
N GLN A 70 -3.45 -12.41 -6.49
CA GLN A 70 -2.47 -11.49 -7.09
C GLN A 70 -3.14 -10.20 -7.58
N SER A 71 -4.30 -10.32 -8.23
CA SER A 71 -5.05 -9.19 -8.79
C SER A 71 -5.61 -8.27 -7.70
N GLY A 72 -6.24 -8.85 -6.68
CA GLY A 72 -6.75 -8.09 -5.53
C GLY A 72 -5.63 -7.47 -4.69
N ALA A 73 -4.53 -8.20 -4.45
CA ALA A 73 -3.36 -7.68 -3.74
C ALA A 73 -2.72 -6.51 -4.48
N LYS A 74 -2.67 -6.55 -5.83
CA LYS A 74 -2.20 -5.44 -6.65
C LYS A 74 -3.08 -4.21 -6.49
N HIS A 75 -4.40 -4.37 -6.52
CA HIS A 75 -5.35 -3.27 -6.33
C HIS A 75 -5.23 -2.65 -4.94
N ALA A 76 -5.27 -3.49 -3.90
CA ALA A 76 -5.14 -3.06 -2.50
C ALA A 76 -3.81 -2.31 -2.28
N LEU A 77 -2.69 -2.88 -2.79
CA LEU A 77 -1.38 -2.26 -2.63
C LEU A 77 -1.27 -0.91 -3.36
N GLN A 78 -1.84 -0.79 -4.56
CA GLN A 78 -1.86 0.49 -5.29
C GLN A 78 -2.59 1.57 -4.47
N HIS A 79 -3.73 1.21 -3.87
CA HIS A 79 -4.53 2.12 -3.04
C HIS A 79 -3.80 2.50 -1.75
N THR A 80 -3.19 1.53 -1.07
CA THR A 80 -2.36 1.80 0.12
C THR A 80 -1.20 2.73 -0.19
N LEU A 81 -0.46 2.49 -1.29
CA LEU A 81 0.66 3.35 -1.69
C LEU A 81 0.19 4.77 -2.01
N ALA A 82 -0.97 4.93 -2.67
CA ALA A 82 -1.55 6.23 -2.95
C ALA A 82 -1.84 7.03 -1.66
N HIS A 83 -2.36 6.38 -0.62
CA HIS A 83 -2.58 7.02 0.68
C HIS A 83 -1.27 7.32 1.41
N VAL A 84 -0.36 6.35 1.53
CA VAL A 84 0.92 6.50 2.24
C VAL A 84 1.77 7.64 1.66
N PHE A 85 1.75 7.82 0.34
CA PHE A 85 2.48 8.88 -0.35
C PHE A 85 1.65 10.13 -0.64
N SER A 86 0.41 10.21 -0.14
CA SER A 86 -0.43 11.40 -0.34
C SER A 86 0.12 12.60 0.44
N PRO A 87 0.03 13.82 -0.11
CA PRO A 87 0.43 15.05 0.59
C PRO A 87 -0.20 15.16 1.99
N ALA A 88 -1.51 14.92 2.07
CA ALA A 88 -2.26 14.98 3.33
C ALA A 88 -1.69 14.03 4.39
N MET A 89 -1.32 12.80 4.04
CA MET A 89 -0.72 11.85 5.00
C MET A 89 0.70 12.24 5.42
N VAL A 90 1.48 12.85 4.51
CA VAL A 90 2.81 13.37 4.83
C VAL A 90 2.69 14.55 5.81
N ASP A 91 1.75 15.46 5.56
CA ASP A 91 1.48 16.60 6.44
C ASP A 91 0.88 16.17 7.79
N PHE A 92 -0.03 15.19 7.80
CA PHE A 92 -0.56 14.61 9.03
C PHE A 92 0.54 13.95 9.87
N ALA A 93 1.43 13.19 9.25
CA ALA A 93 2.52 12.54 9.97
C ALA A 93 3.51 13.52 10.62
N VAL A 94 3.58 14.78 10.13
CA VAL A 94 4.48 15.81 10.67
C VAL A 94 3.75 16.80 11.60
N ASN A 95 2.58 17.27 11.19
CA ASN A 95 1.86 18.38 11.82
C ASN A 95 0.55 17.96 12.51
N GLN A 96 0.14 16.70 12.38
CA GLN A 96 -1.15 16.18 12.90
C GLN A 96 -2.37 16.95 12.36
N SER A 97 -2.36 17.29 11.06
CA SER A 97 -3.47 17.96 10.36
C SER A 97 -4.70 17.05 10.22
N ASP A 98 -5.90 17.59 10.52
CA ASP A 98 -7.18 16.88 10.37
C ASP A 98 -7.54 16.55 8.89
N GLU A 99 -6.82 17.08 7.90
CA GLU A 99 -7.11 16.83 6.49
C GLU A 99 -6.86 15.38 6.05
N ALA A 100 -6.08 14.61 6.82
CA ALA A 100 -5.78 13.22 6.50
C ALA A 100 -6.72 12.20 7.14
N VAL A 101 -7.77 12.62 7.86
CA VAL A 101 -8.66 11.72 8.62
C VAL A 101 -9.22 10.58 7.77
N THR A 102 -9.57 10.84 6.51
CA THR A 102 -10.07 9.78 5.60
C THR A 102 -8.99 8.77 5.22
N ALA A 103 -7.77 9.23 4.95
CA ALA A 103 -6.65 8.36 4.59
C ALA A 103 -6.14 7.58 5.82
N ASP A 104 -6.12 8.20 7.00
CA ASP A 104 -5.76 7.55 8.25
C ASP A 104 -6.80 6.49 8.63
N THR A 105 -8.10 6.81 8.57
CA THR A 105 -9.18 5.83 8.78
C THR A 105 -9.05 4.64 7.82
N TYR A 106 -8.82 4.89 6.53
CA TYR A 106 -8.60 3.81 5.57
C TYR A 106 -7.41 2.92 5.95
N LEU A 107 -6.29 3.51 6.38
CA LEU A 107 -5.12 2.74 6.81
C LEU A 107 -5.38 1.98 8.11
N GLN A 108 -6.16 2.52 9.05
CA GLN A 108 -6.57 1.81 10.26
C GLN A 108 -7.47 0.61 9.95
N ASP A 109 -8.36 0.73 8.97
CA ASP A 109 -9.26 -0.35 8.56
C ASP A 109 -8.55 -1.44 7.76
N THR A 110 -7.60 -1.04 6.90
CA THR A 110 -6.97 -1.95 5.93
C THR A 110 -5.67 -2.58 6.48
N CYS A 111 -5.00 -1.92 7.43
CA CYS A 111 -3.75 -2.44 8.01
C CYS A 111 -3.99 -3.05 9.38
N THR A 112 -3.13 -3.99 9.76
CA THR A 112 -3.11 -4.46 11.15
C THR A 112 -2.73 -3.33 12.11
N SER A 113 -3.23 -3.38 13.35
CA SER A 113 -2.90 -2.43 14.42
C SER A 113 -1.40 -2.32 14.70
N ARG A 114 -0.62 -3.37 14.37
CA ARG A 114 0.84 -3.39 14.48
C ARG A 114 1.55 -2.68 13.32
N LEU A 115 0.92 -2.59 12.14
CA LEU A 115 1.49 -1.97 10.94
C LEU A 115 1.19 -0.47 10.87
N HIS A 116 -0.04 -0.06 11.20
CA HIS A 116 -0.48 1.34 11.16
C HIS A 116 0.55 2.33 11.75
N PRO A 117 1.03 2.19 13.01
CA PRO A 117 1.99 3.13 13.58
C PRO A 117 3.35 3.14 12.84
N LYS A 118 3.75 2.01 12.24
CA LYS A 118 4.98 1.93 11.43
C LYS A 118 4.83 2.69 10.12
N LEU A 119 3.65 2.68 9.51
CA LEU A 119 3.35 3.45 8.30
C LEU A 119 3.37 4.94 8.58
N ILE A 120 2.76 5.39 9.68
CA ILE A 120 2.81 6.81 10.08
C ILE A 120 4.27 7.25 10.32
N ALA A 121 5.05 6.43 11.03
CA ALA A 121 6.48 6.70 11.23
C ALA A 121 7.27 6.73 9.90
N PHE A 122 6.89 5.90 8.93
CA PHE A 122 7.48 5.92 7.58
C PHE A 122 7.14 7.21 6.83
N CYS A 123 5.88 7.67 6.85
CA CYS A 123 5.48 8.95 6.26
C CYS A 123 6.25 10.12 6.86
N ALA A 124 6.38 10.17 8.20
CA ALA A 124 7.15 11.20 8.89
C ALA A 124 8.64 11.18 8.50
N ASN A 125 9.21 9.99 8.26
CA ASN A 125 10.60 9.85 7.82
C ASN A 125 10.80 10.30 6.37
N ILE A 126 9.83 10.05 5.48
CA ILE A 126 9.83 10.58 4.11
C ILE A 126 9.83 12.10 4.15
N ALA A 127 8.92 12.69 4.93
CA ALA A 127 8.80 14.15 5.05
C ALA A 127 10.10 14.81 5.53
N LYS A 128 10.82 14.16 6.45
CA LYS A 128 12.09 14.69 7.00
C LYS A 128 13.28 14.52 6.07
N LYS A 129 13.29 13.49 5.21
CA LYS A 129 14.46 13.10 4.42
C LYS A 129 14.37 13.50 2.94
N ASN A 130 13.16 13.66 2.42
CA ASN A 130 12.95 14.06 1.04
C ASN A 130 12.53 15.53 1.00
N GLU A 131 13.29 16.33 0.25
CA GLU A 131 12.94 17.71 -0.09
C GLU A 131 11.77 17.79 -1.10
N GLY A 132 11.15 16.65 -1.42
CA GLY A 132 10.14 16.51 -2.46
C GLY A 132 9.08 15.47 -2.16
N LEU A 133 7.96 15.60 -2.85
CA LEU A 133 6.83 14.68 -2.81
C LEU A 133 7.12 13.50 -3.74
N VAL A 134 7.11 12.31 -3.16
CA VAL A 134 7.29 11.06 -3.90
C VAL A 134 5.93 10.58 -4.38
N THR A 135 5.70 10.56 -5.69
CA THR A 135 4.48 10.04 -6.29
C THR A 135 4.74 8.66 -6.91
N PRO A 136 4.19 7.57 -6.35
CA PRO A 136 4.32 6.24 -6.93
C PRO A 136 3.55 6.13 -8.24
N GLY A 137 4.18 5.55 -9.26
CA GLY A 137 3.53 5.18 -10.51
C GLY A 137 2.65 3.93 -10.40
N PRO A 138 2.05 3.46 -11.51
CA PRO A 138 1.27 2.24 -11.51
C PRO A 138 2.15 1.00 -11.30
N ILE A 139 1.64 0.03 -10.53
CA ILE A 139 2.24 -1.30 -10.43
C ILE A 139 1.97 -2.05 -11.74
N HIS A 140 3.01 -2.37 -12.50
CA HIS A 140 2.87 -3.17 -13.73
C HIS A 140 2.89 -4.68 -13.39
N GLU A 141 3.95 -5.11 -12.71
CA GLU A 141 4.16 -6.49 -12.30
C GLU A 141 4.11 -6.62 -10.77
N LEU A 142 3.46 -7.67 -10.30
CA LEU A 142 3.41 -8.07 -8.89
C LEU A 142 3.43 -9.59 -8.85
N ALA A 143 4.24 -10.19 -7.99
CA ALA A 143 4.32 -11.64 -7.86
C ALA A 143 4.27 -12.07 -6.40
N ILE A 144 3.64 -13.22 -6.14
CA ILE A 144 3.65 -13.86 -4.82
C ILE A 144 5.01 -14.54 -4.64
N VAL A 145 5.72 -14.20 -3.57
CA VAL A 145 7.10 -14.64 -3.31
C VAL A 145 7.22 -15.57 -2.10
N ASP A 146 6.24 -15.52 -1.19
CA ASP A 146 6.21 -16.35 0.01
C ASP A 146 4.78 -16.60 0.48
N GLY A 147 4.62 -17.62 1.32
CA GLY A 147 3.36 -17.95 1.97
C GLY A 147 3.61 -18.55 3.35
N GLU A 148 2.71 -18.26 4.29
CA GLU A 148 2.76 -18.82 5.63
C GLU A 148 1.37 -19.14 6.16
N PHE A 149 1.33 -20.09 7.08
CA PHE A 149 0.18 -20.40 7.90
C PHE A 149 0.64 -20.33 9.35
N ASN A 150 -0.04 -19.53 10.15
CA ASN A 150 0.33 -19.25 11.53
C ASN A 150 -0.92 -19.19 12.41
N VAL A 151 -0.68 -19.26 13.71
CA VAL A 151 -1.68 -18.99 14.74
C VAL A 151 -1.26 -17.69 15.40
N ASP A 152 -2.20 -16.75 15.51
CA ASP A 152 -1.96 -15.53 16.25
C ASP A 152 -1.88 -15.85 17.74
N VAL A 153 -0.86 -15.30 18.39
CA VAL A 153 -0.57 -15.60 19.80
C VAL A 153 -1.55 -14.89 20.72
N ASP A 154 -2.14 -13.78 20.26
CA ASP A 154 -2.98 -12.93 21.09
C ASP A 154 -4.39 -13.51 21.25
N ASP A 155 -4.96 -14.09 20.19
CA ASP A 155 -6.35 -14.60 20.17
C ASP A 155 -6.48 -16.07 19.74
N ASN A 156 -5.36 -16.78 19.54
CA ASN A 156 -5.32 -18.15 19.00
C ASN A 156 -6.05 -18.33 17.66
N SER A 157 -6.26 -17.26 16.90
CA SER A 157 -6.87 -17.35 15.58
C SER A 157 -5.89 -17.89 14.56
N GLU A 158 -6.36 -18.82 13.73
CA GLU A 158 -5.59 -19.32 12.61
C GLU A 158 -5.67 -18.32 11.45
N TYR A 159 -4.53 -18.06 10.80
CA TYR A 159 -4.49 -17.21 9.63
C TYR A 159 -3.50 -17.73 8.58
N VAL A 160 -3.79 -17.39 7.34
CA VAL A 160 -2.90 -17.54 6.21
C VAL A 160 -2.35 -16.17 5.84
N ALA A 161 -1.09 -16.11 5.44
CA ALA A 161 -0.53 -14.89 4.90
C ALA A 161 0.29 -15.17 3.64
N LEU A 162 0.13 -14.31 2.64
CA LEU A 162 0.83 -14.38 1.37
C LEU A 162 1.61 -13.08 1.17
N THR A 163 2.90 -13.21 0.87
CA THR A 163 3.78 -12.08 0.61
C THR A 163 3.93 -11.86 -0.88
N VAL A 164 3.70 -10.63 -1.29
CA VAL A 164 3.88 -10.17 -2.67
C VAL A 164 5.06 -9.21 -2.77
N ALA A 165 5.72 -9.23 -3.92
CA ALA A 165 6.78 -8.30 -4.26
C ALA A 165 6.48 -7.64 -5.60
N CYS A 166 6.68 -6.33 -5.67
CA CYS A 166 6.58 -5.57 -6.91
C CYS A 166 7.60 -4.44 -6.96
N ASN A 167 7.88 -4.01 -8.19
CA ASN A 167 8.68 -2.83 -8.45
C ASN A 167 7.82 -1.85 -9.24
N LEU A 168 7.86 -0.57 -8.88
CA LEU A 168 7.13 0.48 -9.59
C LEU A 168 8.02 1.70 -9.80
N PRO A 169 7.87 2.41 -10.92
CA PRO A 169 8.51 3.71 -11.10
C PRO A 169 7.91 4.72 -10.10
N TYR A 170 8.68 5.75 -9.75
CA TYR A 170 8.17 6.89 -8.98
C TYR A 170 8.71 8.21 -9.53
N LYS A 171 7.96 9.29 -9.31
CA LYS A 171 8.39 10.66 -9.53
C LYS A 171 8.70 11.32 -8.18
N ASN A 172 9.72 12.17 -8.13
CA ASN A 172 10.02 13.00 -6.97
C ASN A 172 10.00 14.46 -7.42
N GLU A 173 8.97 15.19 -7.02
CA GLU A 173 8.78 16.59 -7.38
C GLU A 173 9.07 17.48 -6.17
N PRO A 174 9.63 18.69 -6.33
CA PRO A 174 9.83 19.61 -5.22
C PRO A 174 8.50 19.81 -4.49
N TYR A 175 8.50 19.62 -3.18
CA TYR A 175 7.31 19.86 -2.37
C TYR A 175 7.31 21.33 -1.97
N GLU A 176 6.76 22.18 -2.82
CA GLU A 176 6.40 23.53 -2.41
C GLU A 176 5.22 23.41 -1.45
N LYS A 177 5.48 23.62 -0.16
CA LYS A 177 4.41 23.92 0.78
C LYS A 177 3.69 25.15 0.24
N GLU A 178 2.53 24.99 -0.39
CA GLU A 178 1.60 26.10 -0.55
C GLU A 178 1.26 26.60 0.87
N GLY A 179 1.91 27.71 1.24
CA GLY A 179 1.64 28.50 2.44
C GLY A 179 2.08 27.89 3.78
N ASN A 180 3.34 28.06 4.21
CA ASN A 180 3.63 28.41 5.62
C ASN A 180 5.10 28.72 5.99
N THR A 181 5.73 29.66 5.30
CA THR A 181 6.86 30.40 5.90
C THR A 181 6.61 31.89 5.84
N VAL A 182 6.17 32.40 4.68
CA VAL A 182 5.91 33.83 4.50
C VAL A 182 4.58 34.29 5.14
N GLU A 183 3.52 33.48 5.08
CA GLU A 183 2.23 33.83 5.71
C GLU A 183 2.25 33.72 7.24
N LEU A 184 3.07 32.83 7.81
CA LEU A 184 3.21 32.72 9.26
C LEU A 184 3.95 33.95 9.83
N GLU A 185 5.01 34.40 9.15
CA GLU A 185 5.72 35.63 9.50
C GLU A 185 4.84 36.88 9.29
N GLN A 186 4.05 36.94 8.20
CA GLN A 186 3.11 38.05 7.97
C GLN A 186 1.93 38.05 8.94
N ARG A 187 1.44 36.89 9.40
CA ARG A 187 0.39 36.82 10.44
C ARG A 187 0.92 37.18 11.83
N ILE A 188 2.19 36.91 12.13
CA ILE A 188 2.82 37.34 13.39
C ILE A 188 3.03 38.86 13.40
N VAL A 189 3.41 39.47 12.28
CA VAL A 189 3.53 40.93 12.14
C VAL A 189 2.15 41.62 12.13
N ALA A 190 1.16 41.05 11.44
CA ALA A 190 -0.20 41.59 11.44
C ALA A 190 -0.90 41.46 12.80
N ALA A 191 -0.59 40.41 13.58
CA ALA A 191 -1.08 40.25 14.95
C ALA A 191 -0.34 41.12 15.97
N SER A 192 0.90 41.54 15.70
CA SER A 192 1.61 42.52 16.55
C SER A 192 1.16 43.96 16.29
N ASP A 193 0.71 44.29 15.07
CA ASP A 193 0.24 45.64 14.73
C ASP A 193 -1.28 45.84 14.94
N ALA A 194 -2.09 44.77 14.95
CA ALA A 194 -3.53 44.86 15.17
C ALA A 194 -3.96 44.96 16.66
N ALA A 195 -3.01 44.98 17.60
CA ALA A 195 -3.29 45.21 19.02
C ALA A 195 -3.53 46.69 19.37
N ASP A 196 -3.35 47.63 18.43
CA ASP A 196 -3.42 49.08 18.70
C ASP A 196 -4.48 49.85 17.91
N SER A 197 -5.45 49.19 17.26
CA SER A 197 -6.56 49.92 16.62
C SER A 197 -7.85 49.12 16.55
N ALA A 198 -8.59 49.14 17.66
CA ALA A 198 -10.03 48.93 17.64
C ALA A 198 -10.71 50.14 16.96
N SER A 199 -11.51 49.91 15.91
CA SER A 199 -12.86 50.46 15.72
C SER A 199 -13.33 50.34 14.25
N GLY A 200 -14.48 49.69 14.03
CA GLY A 200 -15.47 50.19 13.06
C GLY A 200 -15.83 49.35 11.83
N VAL A 201 -17.10 48.91 11.80
CA VAL A 201 -18.06 49.01 10.67
C VAL A 201 -18.08 47.90 9.58
N THR A 202 -19.06 47.00 9.75
CA THR A 202 -20.13 46.49 8.83
C THR A 202 -20.04 46.47 7.29
N VAL A 203 -20.49 45.33 6.73
CA VAL A 203 -21.59 45.10 5.73
C VAL A 203 -21.30 44.66 4.27
N GLU A 204 -22.05 43.60 3.88
CA GLU A 204 -22.60 43.14 2.57
C GLU A 204 -21.76 42.40 1.50
N GLY A 205 -22.34 41.27 1.01
CA GLY A 205 -22.05 40.65 -0.30
C GLY A 205 -22.68 41.43 -1.48
N PRO A 206 -22.87 40.89 -2.71
CA PRO A 206 -23.30 39.50 -3.00
C PRO A 206 -22.85 38.90 -4.38
N LYS A 207 -23.42 37.72 -4.67
CA LYS A 207 -23.93 37.18 -5.96
C LYS A 207 -23.10 36.25 -6.88
N GLN A 208 -23.89 35.30 -7.38
CA GLN A 208 -23.74 34.10 -8.19
C GLN A 208 -24.14 34.40 -9.65
N ASP A 209 -23.58 33.71 -10.65
CA ASP A 209 -24.29 33.14 -11.83
C ASP A 209 -23.36 32.40 -12.83
N ASP A 210 -23.69 31.11 -13.02
CA ASP A 210 -23.78 30.22 -14.20
C ASP A 210 -22.86 30.21 -15.47
N GLN A 211 -22.47 28.94 -15.78
CA GLN A 211 -22.44 28.19 -17.07
C GLN A 211 -21.55 28.60 -18.27
N ALA A 212 -20.73 27.65 -18.77
CA ALA A 212 -21.05 26.81 -19.95
C ALA A 212 -19.83 26.09 -20.57
N SER A 213 -20.03 24.82 -20.95
CA SER A 213 -19.13 23.88 -21.62
C SER A 213 -18.72 24.26 -23.04
N THR A 214 -17.53 23.83 -23.48
CA THR A 214 -17.31 23.36 -24.87
C THR A 214 -16.33 22.18 -24.90
N ALA A 215 -16.69 21.16 -25.66
CA ALA A 215 -15.92 19.95 -25.93
C ALA A 215 -15.65 19.86 -27.43
N THR A 216 -14.45 19.46 -27.87
CA THR A 216 -14.22 18.72 -29.14
C THR A 216 -12.84 18.02 -29.09
N PRO A 217 -12.65 16.85 -29.73
CA PRO A 217 -11.63 15.85 -29.39
C PRO A 217 -10.44 15.83 -30.37
N GLY A 218 -9.30 15.32 -29.91
CA GLY A 218 -8.13 15.06 -30.74
C GLY A 218 -7.47 13.75 -30.34
N GLY A 219 -7.48 12.79 -31.26
CA GLY A 219 -6.81 11.50 -31.11
C GLY A 219 -5.29 11.65 -31.06
N GLY A 220 -4.68 10.89 -30.18
CA GLY A 220 -3.23 10.75 -30.05
C GLY A 220 -2.93 9.43 -29.37
N THR A 221 -2.21 8.59 -30.09
CA THR A 221 -1.57 7.31 -29.74
C THR A 221 -1.16 7.21 -28.26
N PRO A 222 -1.31 6.05 -27.58
CA PRO A 222 -0.80 5.90 -26.22
C PRO A 222 0.73 6.00 -26.27
N VAL A 223 1.27 7.13 -25.83
CA VAL A 223 2.70 7.32 -25.65
C VAL A 223 3.10 6.54 -24.41
N ASP A 224 4.03 5.60 -24.60
CA ASP A 224 4.68 4.84 -23.54
C ASP A 224 5.10 5.77 -22.39
N ALA A 225 4.54 5.52 -21.20
CA ALA A 225 4.76 6.27 -19.98
C ALA A 225 6.15 6.01 -19.35
N ALA A 226 7.22 6.25 -20.11
CA ALA A 226 8.60 5.94 -19.72
C ALA A 226 9.52 7.16 -19.53
N THR A 227 9.04 8.40 -19.69
CA THR A 227 9.96 9.55 -19.84
C THR A 227 10.27 10.37 -18.58
N ASP A 228 9.56 10.20 -17.45
CA ASP A 228 9.71 11.10 -16.28
C ASP A 228 9.91 10.39 -14.93
N ALA A 229 10.34 9.13 -14.90
CA ALA A 229 10.53 8.43 -13.63
C ALA A 229 11.86 8.84 -12.95
N THR A 230 11.80 9.42 -11.75
CA THR A 230 12.97 9.77 -10.94
C THR A 230 13.69 8.54 -10.39
N GLY A 231 12.98 7.42 -10.21
CA GLY A 231 13.58 6.16 -9.76
C GLY A 231 12.62 4.98 -9.76
N LYS A 232 13.03 3.90 -9.07
CA LYS A 232 12.23 2.68 -8.88
C LYS A 232 12.08 2.38 -7.39
N LEU A 233 10.85 2.17 -6.94
CA LEU A 233 10.54 1.63 -5.61
C LEU A 233 10.52 0.11 -5.67
N PHE A 234 11.02 -0.51 -4.62
CA PHE A 234 10.90 -1.94 -4.36
C PHE A 234 9.98 -2.11 -3.15
N VAL A 235 8.86 -2.79 -3.37
CA VAL A 235 7.80 -2.97 -2.36
C VAL A 235 7.61 -4.45 -2.07
N PHE A 236 7.62 -4.77 -0.78
CA PHE A 236 7.24 -6.08 -0.26
C PHE A 236 6.05 -5.88 0.67
N ALA A 237 4.96 -6.58 0.40
CA ALA A 237 3.72 -6.48 1.16
C ALA A 237 3.26 -7.88 1.56
N THR A 238 2.83 -8.04 2.81
CA THR A 238 2.24 -9.30 3.30
C THR A 238 0.78 -9.06 3.63
N PHE A 239 -0.10 -9.78 2.95
CA PHE A 239 -1.53 -9.77 3.22
C PHE A 239 -1.87 -10.99 4.06
N ARG A 240 -2.52 -10.75 5.20
CA ARG A 240 -3.09 -11.77 6.08
C ARG A 240 -4.57 -11.90 5.74
N SER A 241 -5.08 -13.12 5.79
CA SER A 241 -6.49 -13.43 5.81
C SER A 241 -6.79 -14.56 6.80
N ASP A 242 -8.04 -14.67 7.22
CA ASP A 242 -8.45 -15.76 8.08
C ASP A 242 -8.23 -17.13 7.41
N ALA A 243 -8.17 -18.18 8.23
CA ALA A 243 -8.08 -19.54 7.70
C ALA A 243 -9.41 -20.06 7.12
N GLY A 244 -10.49 -19.27 7.14
CA GLY A 244 -11.79 -19.59 6.56
C GLY A 244 -11.79 -19.47 5.04
N GLY A 245 -10.87 -18.68 4.48
CA GLY A 245 -10.62 -18.56 3.05
C GLY A 245 -11.19 -17.30 2.43
N ASP A 246 -11.86 -16.45 3.21
CA ASP A 246 -12.30 -15.14 2.76
C ASP A 246 -11.11 -14.17 2.76
N LEU A 247 -10.80 -13.62 1.60
CA LEU A 247 -9.73 -12.63 1.44
C LEU A 247 -10.22 -11.26 1.93
N ASP A 248 -9.82 -10.90 3.13
CA ASP A 248 -10.09 -9.60 3.78
C ASP A 248 -9.06 -8.51 3.42
N TRP A 249 -8.05 -8.85 2.63
CA TRP A 249 -6.97 -7.97 2.13
C TRP A 249 -6.25 -7.18 3.22
N ARG A 250 -6.21 -7.70 4.44
CA ARG A 250 -5.58 -7.00 5.56
C ARG A 250 -4.07 -6.99 5.43
N LEU A 251 -3.50 -5.79 5.38
CA LEU A 251 -2.06 -5.60 5.24
C LEU A 251 -1.37 -5.81 6.61
N GLN A 252 -0.59 -6.87 6.70
CA GLN A 252 0.15 -7.26 7.91
C GLN A 252 1.53 -6.62 7.96
N ASP A 253 2.23 -6.56 6.83
CA ASP A 253 3.54 -5.94 6.72
C ASP A 253 3.68 -5.20 5.39
N LEU A 254 4.38 -4.08 5.42
CA LEU A 254 4.70 -3.29 4.24
C LEU A 254 6.11 -2.72 4.37
N ARG A 255 6.96 -3.09 3.42
CA ARG A 255 8.32 -2.58 3.32
C ARG A 255 8.52 -1.92 1.97
N ILE A 256 8.81 -0.62 2.00
CA ILE A 256 9.10 0.18 0.83
C ILE A 256 10.57 0.62 0.89
N THR A 257 11.30 0.42 -0.20
CA THR A 257 12.72 0.81 -0.33
C THR A 257 13.00 1.41 -1.70
N GLY A 258 14.15 2.07 -1.85
CA GLY A 258 14.57 2.66 -3.13
C GLY A 258 14.23 4.14 -3.31
N VAL A 259 13.57 4.77 -2.33
CA VAL A 259 13.38 6.22 -2.30
C VAL A 259 14.73 6.92 -2.15
N LYS A 260 15.10 7.73 -3.15
CA LYS A 260 16.29 8.58 -3.12
C LYS A 260 15.91 10.04 -2.88
N PRO A 261 16.69 10.78 -2.07
CA PRO A 261 16.54 12.23 -1.94
C PRO A 261 16.69 12.92 -3.29
N LEU A 262 16.03 14.07 -3.47
CA LEU A 262 16.34 14.98 -4.58
C LEU A 262 17.82 15.35 -4.49
N GLN A 263 18.60 15.04 -5.52
CA GLN A 263 19.95 15.57 -5.62
C GLN A 263 19.84 17.05 -5.97
N GLN A 264 20.22 17.93 -5.05
CA GLN A 264 20.45 19.33 -5.38
C GLN A 264 21.50 19.36 -6.50
N LYS A 265 21.10 19.83 -7.69
CA LYS A 265 22.07 20.22 -8.71
C LYS A 265 22.88 21.38 -8.11
N ALA A 266 24.14 21.09 -7.78
CA ALA A 266 25.14 22.09 -7.43
C ALA A 266 25.47 23.00 -8.62
#